data_AF-A0A2V7HC50-F1
#
_entry.id   AF-A0A2V7HC50-F1
#
_cell.length_a   1.000
_cell.length_b   1.000
_cell.length_c   1.000
_cell.angle_alpha   90.00
_cell.angle_beta   90.00
_cell.angle_gamma   90.00
#
_symmetry.space_group_name_H-M   'P 1'
#
loop_
_entity.id
_entity.type
_entity.pdbx_description
1 polymer ?
#
loop_
_entity_poly.entity_id
_entity_poly.type
_entity_poly.pdbx_seq_one_letter_code
_entity_poly.pdbx_strand_id
1 'polypeptide(L)'
;MGEGGDATQRRARPHAGGRGRPRDRGDAARGGAGAPARRGARDGPAARDRGGASHVAADGHGGASHGPAAARGVRAGAGCARAGLARDHPRARWRSHRSHTRPQDRGAARAGRVPPRVDRESDSAAGHTQIAGLRAFVAVLLPDDLRQRLATEIERLRPHAAVAWVAPANLHVTLKFLGQIDEARAPGVADALRSASARHRAFDLALRGLGAFPSPTRPRVLWAGLEDDAGALAALADAIDACCGELGFPRETRPFAAHVTLGRVREPTRRPQLGEALARPVDFGRVAVARVSLMRSELSPRGARYSELAASPLAVQ
;
A
#
# COMPACT_ATOMS: atom_id res chain seq x y z
N MET A 1 21.19 -13.07 84.15
CA MET A 1 21.92 -13.91 83.19
C MET A 1 21.82 -13.24 81.83
N GLY A 2 22.96 -12.99 81.17
CA GLY A 2 23.14 -12.69 79.72
C GLY A 2 22.46 -11.43 79.16
N GLU A 3 23.15 -10.30 79.00
CA GLU A 3 24.03 -9.92 77.87
C GLU A 3 23.27 -9.23 76.72
N GLY A 4 23.85 -8.11 76.23
CA GLY A 4 23.28 -7.23 75.22
C GLY A 4 24.20 -6.96 74.02
N GLY A 5 23.78 -5.98 73.21
CA GLY A 5 24.54 -5.31 72.13
C GLY A 5 24.48 -6.01 70.76
N ASP A 6 24.73 -5.39 69.62
CA ASP A 6 24.66 -4.02 69.10
C ASP A 6 24.81 -4.14 67.56
N ALA A 7 24.34 -3.12 66.84
CA ALA A 7 24.60 -2.69 65.45
C ALA A 7 25.36 -3.59 64.45
N THR A 8 24.83 -3.65 63.22
CA THR A 8 25.57 -4.13 62.04
C THR A 8 25.65 -3.09 60.92
N GLN A 9 26.85 -3.04 60.34
CA GLN A 9 27.47 -2.01 59.51
C GLN A 9 27.11 -2.03 58.02
N ARG A 10 27.23 -0.84 57.40
CA ARG A 10 27.51 -0.64 55.97
C ARG A 10 28.98 -0.97 55.65
N ARG A 11 29.24 -1.66 54.53
CA ARG A 11 30.58 -1.85 53.94
C ARG A 11 30.70 -1.21 52.56
N ALA A 12 31.86 -0.62 52.31
CA ALA A 12 32.36 -0.09 51.05
C ALA A 12 33.19 -1.14 50.28
N ARG A 13 33.46 -0.92 48.98
CA ARG A 13 34.82 -0.96 48.37
C ARG A 13 34.86 -0.59 46.86
N PRO A 14 36.05 -0.20 46.31
CA PRO A 14 36.24 0.55 45.06
C PRO A 14 36.91 -0.27 43.92
N HIS A 15 37.08 0.31 42.72
CA HIS A 15 38.14 -0.08 41.77
C HIS A 15 38.54 1.02 40.78
N ALA A 16 39.84 1.12 40.49
CA ALA A 16 40.50 2.01 39.55
C ALA A 16 41.36 1.22 38.53
N GLY A 17 41.48 1.73 37.30
CA GLY A 17 42.69 1.73 36.45
C GLY A 17 43.04 0.48 35.60
N GLY A 18 43.38 0.69 34.32
CA GLY A 18 44.15 -0.27 33.52
C GLY A 18 44.13 -0.04 31.99
N ARG A 19 45.31 0.21 31.39
CA ARG A 19 45.59 0.47 29.96
C ARG A 19 45.87 -0.84 29.19
N GLY A 20 45.77 -0.83 27.85
CA GLY A 20 46.56 -1.74 26.99
C GLY A 20 45.94 -2.11 25.63
N ARG A 21 46.57 -1.69 24.52
CA ARG A 21 46.50 -2.35 23.20
C ARG A 21 47.65 -3.37 23.11
N PRO A 22 47.55 -4.38 22.22
CA PRO A 22 48.45 -4.38 21.07
C PRO A 22 47.81 -4.85 19.75
N ARG A 23 48.53 -4.57 18.66
CA ARG A 23 48.37 -5.12 17.30
C ARG A 23 49.12 -6.45 17.23
N ASP A 24 48.69 -7.40 16.41
CA ASP A 24 49.64 -8.14 15.56
C ASP A 24 49.03 -8.75 14.29
N ARG A 25 49.90 -8.89 13.29
CA ARG A 25 49.71 -9.45 11.95
C ARG A 25 49.92 -10.97 11.96
N GLY A 26 49.44 -11.65 10.92
CA GLY A 26 49.83 -13.04 10.62
C GLY A 26 49.27 -13.55 9.30
N ASP A 27 50.11 -13.51 8.26
CA ASP A 27 50.00 -14.22 6.98
C ASP A 27 50.10 -15.75 7.17
N ALA A 28 49.41 -16.54 6.34
CA ALA A 28 49.92 -17.80 5.74
C ALA A 28 48.87 -18.51 4.83
N ALA A 29 49.00 -18.28 3.52
CA ALA A 29 49.33 -19.27 2.49
C ALA A 29 48.71 -20.71 2.45
N ARG A 30 48.17 -21.02 1.25
CA ARG A 30 48.37 -22.23 0.38
C ARG A 30 47.45 -23.47 0.47
N GLY A 31 47.06 -23.91 -0.74
CA GLY A 31 46.51 -25.22 -1.13
C GLY A 31 45.30 -25.05 -2.04
N GLY A 32 45.36 -25.15 -3.39
CA GLY A 32 45.84 -26.27 -4.22
C GLY A 32 44.60 -26.89 -4.92
N ALA A 33 44.23 -26.39 -6.11
CA ALA A 33 44.39 -27.05 -7.42
C ALA A 33 43.61 -28.37 -7.59
N GLY A 34 42.69 -28.42 -8.57
CA GLY A 34 42.02 -29.66 -8.97
C GLY A 34 40.88 -29.49 -9.98
N ALA A 35 41.19 -29.11 -11.22
CA ALA A 35 40.42 -29.46 -12.42
C ALA A 35 41.38 -30.23 -13.33
N PRO A 36 40.92 -31.28 -14.06
CA PRO A 36 40.51 -31.02 -15.45
C PRO A 36 39.47 -31.99 -16.03
N ALA A 37 38.88 -31.59 -17.16
CA ALA A 37 38.97 -32.27 -18.46
C ALA A 37 37.64 -32.29 -19.25
N ARG A 38 37.72 -31.72 -20.45
CA ARG A 38 36.74 -31.73 -21.54
C ARG A 38 36.99 -32.93 -22.46
N ARG A 39 35.93 -33.59 -22.93
CA ARG A 39 35.74 -34.22 -24.26
C ARG A 39 34.21 -34.25 -24.47
N GLY A 40 33.55 -33.88 -25.56
CA GLY A 40 33.95 -33.71 -26.95
C GLY A 40 33.38 -34.85 -27.79
N ALA A 41 32.17 -34.71 -28.35
CA ALA A 41 31.72 -35.38 -29.59
C ALA A 41 30.39 -34.78 -30.09
N ARG A 42 30.38 -34.41 -31.37
CA ARG A 42 29.22 -34.03 -32.20
C ARG A 42 28.71 -35.29 -32.91
N ASP A 43 27.43 -35.33 -33.28
CA ASP A 43 26.93 -35.48 -34.66
C ASP A 43 25.44 -35.89 -34.67
N GLY A 44 24.70 -35.30 -35.62
CA GLY A 44 23.25 -35.45 -35.80
C GLY A 44 22.85 -36.59 -36.76
N PRO A 45 21.78 -36.43 -37.55
CA PRO A 45 20.49 -37.08 -37.32
C PRO A 45 20.16 -38.17 -38.36
N ALA A 46 19.17 -39.03 -38.05
CA ALA A 46 18.59 -39.95 -39.04
C ALA A 46 17.07 -40.01 -38.93
N ALA A 47 16.42 -39.68 -40.06
CA ALA A 47 15.02 -39.89 -40.37
C ALA A 47 14.80 -41.27 -41.00
N ARG A 48 13.55 -41.77 -40.92
CA ARG A 48 12.77 -42.62 -41.87
C ARG A 48 11.75 -43.42 -41.03
N ASP A 49 10.44 -43.18 -41.13
CA ASP A 49 9.50 -43.40 -42.25
C ASP A 49 9.03 -44.86 -42.40
N ARG A 50 7.73 -44.97 -42.74
CA ARG A 50 6.88 -46.14 -43.08
C ARG A 50 6.29 -46.92 -41.88
N GLY A 51 5.00 -47.26 -41.84
CA GLY A 51 3.89 -47.15 -42.80
C GLY A 51 2.81 -48.22 -42.48
N GLY A 52 1.58 -48.03 -43.00
CA GLY A 52 0.53 -49.05 -43.13
C GLY A 52 -0.57 -48.98 -42.05
N ALA A 53 -1.76 -48.43 -42.31
CA ALA A 53 -2.94 -49.04 -42.98
C ALA A 53 -3.56 -50.17 -42.12
N SER A 54 -4.85 -50.15 -41.76
CA SER A 54 -5.97 -50.35 -42.68
C SER A 54 -7.33 -50.32 -41.94
N HIS A 55 -8.37 -49.93 -42.71
CA HIS A 55 -9.83 -50.26 -42.75
C HIS A 55 -10.58 -50.66 -41.45
N VAL A 56 -11.87 -50.32 -41.26
CA VAL A 56 -13.05 -50.80 -42.01
C VAL A 56 -14.25 -49.82 -41.87
N ALA A 57 -15.06 -49.73 -42.94
CA ALA A 57 -16.31 -48.99 -43.14
C ALA A 57 -17.54 -49.64 -42.44
N ALA A 58 -18.65 -48.90 -42.27
CA ALA A 58 -19.96 -49.09 -42.94
C ALA A 58 -21.05 -48.98 -41.84
N ASP A 59 -22.32 -48.60 -42.00
CA ASP A 59 -23.17 -48.07 -43.08
C ASP A 59 -24.53 -47.68 -42.42
N GLY A 60 -25.36 -46.91 -43.13
CA GLY A 60 -26.82 -46.80 -42.93
C GLY A 60 -27.34 -45.40 -42.57
N HIS A 61 -27.78 -44.57 -43.54
CA HIS A 61 -29.14 -44.49 -44.12
C HIS A 61 -30.24 -44.17 -43.07
N GLY A 62 -31.14 -43.19 -43.21
CA GLY A 62 -31.48 -42.27 -44.29
C GLY A 62 -32.86 -41.65 -43.97
N GLY A 63 -33.15 -40.46 -44.51
CA GLY A 63 -34.54 -40.09 -44.81
C GLY A 63 -34.83 -38.59 -44.73
N ALA A 64 -35.17 -38.04 -45.90
CA ALA A 64 -35.45 -36.64 -46.18
C ALA A 64 -36.95 -36.32 -46.13
N SER A 65 -37.29 -35.05 -45.91
CA SER A 65 -38.34 -34.33 -46.65
C SER A 65 -38.40 -32.87 -46.19
N HIS A 66 -37.95 -31.91 -47.01
CA HIS A 66 -38.71 -31.10 -47.99
C HIS A 66 -38.98 -29.66 -47.46
N GLY A 67 -38.41 -28.66 -48.16
CA GLY A 67 -38.67 -27.22 -47.99
C GLY A 67 -40.08 -26.82 -48.50
N PRO A 68 -40.39 -25.56 -48.90
CA PRO A 68 -39.50 -24.46 -49.38
C PRO A 68 -39.90 -23.09 -48.72
N ALA A 69 -39.53 -21.88 -49.13
CA ALA A 69 -38.42 -21.20 -49.79
C ALA A 69 -38.65 -19.68 -49.60
N ALA A 70 -37.59 -18.90 -49.91
CA ALA A 70 -37.62 -17.52 -50.41
C ALA A 70 -37.84 -16.35 -49.41
N ALA A 71 -37.17 -15.19 -49.51
CA ALA A 71 -36.02 -14.76 -50.29
C ALA A 71 -35.64 -13.30 -49.86
N ARG A 72 -34.44 -12.87 -50.30
CA ARG A 72 -33.94 -11.47 -50.47
C ARG A 72 -33.50 -10.77 -49.17
N GLY A 73 -32.27 -10.28 -48.98
CA GLY A 73 -31.16 -10.02 -49.89
C GLY A 73 -30.95 -8.51 -50.07
N VAL A 74 -29.99 -7.91 -49.36
CA VAL A 74 -29.25 -6.72 -49.79
C VAL A 74 -27.79 -6.85 -49.30
N ARG A 75 -26.86 -6.62 -50.23
CA ARG A 75 -25.40 -6.66 -50.10
C ARG A 75 -24.82 -5.24 -50.18
N ALA A 76 -23.53 -5.18 -49.83
CA ALA A 76 -22.48 -4.20 -50.15
C ALA A 76 -22.29 -3.10 -49.10
N GLY A 77 -21.06 -2.76 -48.68
CA GLY A 77 -19.73 -3.18 -49.12
C GLY A 77 -18.71 -2.05 -48.87
N ALA A 78 -17.43 -2.43 -48.71
CA ALA A 78 -16.22 -1.60 -48.56
C ALA A 78 -16.04 -0.86 -47.20
N GLY A 79 -14.87 -0.79 -46.58
CA GLY A 79 -13.51 -1.12 -47.00
C GLY A 79 -12.57 0.06 -46.69
N CYS A 80 -11.51 -0.22 -45.92
CA CYS A 80 -10.29 0.60 -45.67
C CYS A 80 -10.41 1.87 -44.79
N ALA A 81 -9.72 1.89 -43.64
CA ALA A 81 -8.33 2.38 -43.54
C ALA A 81 -7.93 2.65 -42.07
N ARG A 82 -6.63 2.46 -41.82
CA ARG A 82 -5.92 2.76 -40.57
C ARG A 82 -5.96 4.26 -40.23
N ALA A 83 -6.12 4.57 -38.95
CA ALA A 83 -5.46 5.71 -38.32
C ALA A 83 -5.45 5.51 -36.80
N GLY A 84 -4.25 5.38 -36.23
CA GLY A 84 -4.05 5.46 -34.80
C GLY A 84 -4.22 6.90 -34.33
N LEU A 85 -4.89 7.10 -33.19
CA LEU A 85 -4.77 8.32 -32.41
C LEU A 85 -4.73 7.94 -30.94
N ALA A 86 -3.53 7.99 -30.40
CA ALA A 86 -3.27 8.18 -28.99
C ALA A 86 -4.09 9.40 -28.50
N ARG A 87 -4.86 9.22 -27.43
CA ARG A 87 -5.47 10.35 -26.72
C ARG A 87 -4.65 10.60 -25.46
N ASP A 88 -3.81 11.61 -25.58
CA ASP A 88 -3.04 12.23 -24.50
C ASP A 88 -3.98 12.71 -23.39
N HIS A 89 -3.73 12.24 -22.17
CA HIS A 89 -4.22 12.90 -20.95
C HIS A 89 -3.46 14.22 -20.76
N PRO A 90 -4.15 15.35 -20.50
CA PRO A 90 -3.50 16.64 -20.35
C PRO A 90 -2.62 16.68 -19.10
N ARG A 91 -1.31 16.86 -19.31
CA ARG A 91 -0.32 17.18 -18.29
C ARG A 91 -0.57 18.58 -17.75
N ALA A 92 -1.08 18.69 -16.51
CA ALA A 92 -1.12 19.95 -15.79
C ALA A 92 0.30 20.47 -15.53
N ARG A 93 0.66 21.56 -16.21
CA ARG A 93 1.92 22.29 -16.04
C ARG A 93 1.88 23.11 -14.76
N TRP A 94 2.75 22.78 -13.81
CA TRP A 94 3.06 23.63 -12.65
C TRP A 94 3.93 24.81 -13.11
N ARG A 95 3.37 26.02 -13.09
CA ARG A 95 4.14 27.27 -13.26
C ARG A 95 4.42 27.88 -11.88
N SER A 96 5.71 27.98 -11.54
CA SER A 96 6.20 28.73 -10.40
C SER A 96 6.24 30.23 -10.76
N HIS A 97 5.37 31.04 -10.17
CA HIS A 97 5.53 32.49 -10.19
C HIS A 97 6.20 32.93 -8.89
N ARG A 98 7.48 33.29 -9.03
CA ARG A 98 8.29 34.00 -8.06
C ARG A 98 8.17 35.48 -8.45
N SER A 99 7.57 36.30 -7.60
CA SER A 99 7.54 37.76 -7.79
C SER A 99 8.12 38.43 -6.55
N HIS A 100 9.32 38.96 -6.73
CA HIS A 100 9.94 39.96 -5.88
C HIS A 100 9.37 41.32 -6.23
N THR A 101 8.86 42.05 -5.23
CA THR A 101 8.83 43.52 -5.25
C THR A 101 8.80 44.02 -3.80
N ARG A 102 9.84 44.76 -3.41
CA ARG A 102 9.85 45.69 -2.27
C ARG A 102 9.03 46.93 -2.67
N PRO A 103 8.45 47.64 -1.69
CA PRO A 103 8.91 49.01 -1.48
C PRO A 103 9.22 49.33 -0.01
N GLN A 104 10.15 50.27 0.15
CA GLN A 104 10.46 50.97 1.38
C GLN A 104 9.38 52.04 1.63
N ASP A 105 8.96 52.26 2.87
CA ASP A 105 8.84 53.64 3.35
C ASP A 105 8.91 53.77 4.88
N ARG A 106 9.39 54.94 5.28
CA ARG A 106 9.74 55.37 6.65
C ARG A 106 8.52 55.90 7.40
N GLY A 107 8.51 55.74 8.74
CA GLY A 107 7.57 56.43 9.61
C GLY A 107 7.85 56.18 11.10
N ALA A 108 8.07 57.25 11.85
CA ALA A 108 8.64 57.26 13.19
C ALA A 108 7.64 57.06 14.34
N ALA A 109 8.20 56.64 15.48
CA ALA A 109 7.84 56.94 16.87
C ALA A 109 6.46 56.49 17.42
N ARG A 110 6.51 55.64 18.47
CA ARG A 110 6.16 56.04 19.86
C ARG A 110 6.43 54.89 20.84
N ALA A 111 7.12 55.24 21.92
CA ALA A 111 7.36 54.37 23.07
C ALA A 111 6.05 54.07 23.80
N GLY A 112 5.65 52.79 23.83
CA GLY A 112 4.55 52.27 24.61
C GLY A 112 5.07 51.52 25.84
N ARG A 113 4.56 51.89 27.02
CA ARG A 113 4.89 51.33 28.34
C ARG A 113 4.72 49.82 28.39
N VAL A 114 5.69 49.13 28.98
CA VAL A 114 5.60 47.74 29.43
C VAL A 114 4.79 47.72 30.74
N PRO A 115 3.65 47.02 30.83
CA PRO A 115 2.97 46.82 32.11
C PRO A 115 3.75 45.82 32.98
N PRO A 116 3.68 45.93 34.32
CA PRO A 116 4.41 45.04 35.22
C PRO A 116 3.90 43.60 35.11
N ARG A 117 4.81 42.65 35.28
CA ARG A 117 4.51 41.21 35.40
C ARG A 117 3.61 41.03 36.61
N VAL A 118 2.36 40.64 36.35
CA VAL A 118 1.51 40.03 37.37
C VAL A 118 1.97 38.59 37.52
N ASP A 119 2.42 38.24 38.73
CA ASP A 119 2.72 36.88 39.11
C ASP A 119 1.42 36.08 39.02
N ARG A 120 1.30 35.23 37.99
CA ARG A 120 0.21 34.26 37.90
C ARG A 120 0.53 33.16 38.90
N GLU A 121 -0.06 33.27 40.08
CA GLU A 121 -0.21 32.17 41.02
C GLU A 121 -0.73 30.94 40.28
N SER A 122 -0.12 29.82 40.64
CA SER A 122 -0.35 28.49 40.12
C SER A 122 -1.77 28.01 40.42
N ASP A 123 -2.67 28.13 39.45
CA ASP A 123 -3.92 27.37 39.41
C ASP A 123 -3.62 25.89 39.10
N SER A 124 -3.14 25.18 40.12
CA SER A 124 -3.01 23.72 40.10
C SER A 124 -4.27 23.08 40.68
N ALA A 125 -5.39 23.11 39.95
CA ALA A 125 -6.59 22.34 40.28
C ALA A 125 -7.58 22.20 39.10
N ALA A 126 -7.10 21.88 37.90
CA ALA A 126 -7.95 21.28 36.89
C ALA A 126 -7.27 19.99 36.45
N GLY A 127 -7.84 18.85 36.82
CA GLY A 127 -7.36 17.53 36.41
C GLY A 127 -7.22 17.52 34.90
N HIS A 128 -5.99 17.52 34.41
CA HIS A 128 -5.71 17.24 33.02
C HIS A 128 -6.02 15.76 32.87
N THR A 129 -7.29 15.43 32.61
CA THR A 129 -7.65 14.12 32.12
C THR A 129 -6.81 13.97 30.87
N GLN A 130 -5.74 13.17 30.94
CA GLN A 130 -4.97 12.84 29.75
C GLN A 130 -5.95 12.19 28.80
N ILE A 131 -6.38 12.94 27.79
CA ILE A 131 -7.25 12.41 26.76
C ILE A 131 -6.41 11.37 26.03
N ALA A 132 -6.74 10.09 26.26
CA ALA A 132 -6.10 8.99 25.58
C ALA A 132 -6.40 9.15 24.08
N GLY A 133 -5.39 9.63 23.35
CA GLY A 133 -5.50 9.80 21.91
C GLY A 133 -5.05 8.53 21.20
N LEU A 134 -5.76 8.13 20.16
CA LEU A 134 -5.35 7.07 19.25
C LEU A 134 -5.25 7.59 17.81
N ARG A 135 -4.41 6.95 16.99
CA ARG A 135 -4.39 7.21 15.56
C ARG A 135 -5.37 6.26 14.85
N ALA A 136 -6.31 6.80 14.08
CA ALA A 136 -7.32 6.01 13.38
C ALA A 136 -7.39 6.24 11.87
N PHE A 137 -7.94 5.25 11.18
CA PHE A 137 -8.30 5.30 9.77
C PHE A 137 -9.44 4.31 9.47
N VAL A 138 -10.10 4.47 8.32
CA VAL A 138 -11.15 3.59 7.81
C VAL A 138 -10.62 2.81 6.63
N ALA A 139 -10.86 1.50 6.59
CA ALA A 139 -10.32 0.62 5.58
C ALA A 139 -11.25 -0.52 5.19
N VAL A 140 -10.98 -1.11 4.02
CA VAL A 140 -11.45 -2.45 3.66
C VAL A 140 -10.28 -3.42 3.86
N LEU A 141 -10.52 -4.46 4.65
CA LEU A 141 -9.53 -5.50 4.92
C LEU A 141 -9.51 -6.55 3.80
N LEU A 142 -8.32 -7.02 3.46
CA LEU A 142 -8.14 -8.04 2.42
C LEU A 142 -8.23 -9.46 3.01
N PRO A 143 -8.81 -10.44 2.31
CA PRO A 143 -8.66 -11.85 2.64
C PRO A 143 -7.20 -12.30 2.78
N ASP A 144 -6.95 -13.31 3.61
CA ASP A 144 -5.59 -13.80 3.89
C ASP A 144 -4.87 -14.30 2.64
N ASP A 145 -5.56 -14.99 1.74
CA ASP A 145 -4.97 -15.51 0.52
C ASP A 145 -4.46 -14.37 -0.39
N LEU A 146 -5.21 -13.27 -0.50
CA LEU A 146 -4.76 -12.09 -1.23
C LEU A 146 -3.58 -11.40 -0.55
N ARG A 147 -3.59 -11.30 0.79
CA ARG A 147 -2.44 -10.76 1.54
C ARG A 147 -1.18 -11.57 1.28
N GLN A 148 -1.28 -12.89 1.19
CA GLN A 148 -0.14 -13.76 0.88
C GLN A 148 0.35 -13.58 -0.56
N ARG A 149 -0.54 -13.51 -1.55
CA ARG A 149 -0.16 -13.24 -2.95
C ARG A 149 0.55 -11.89 -3.10
N LEU A 150 0.06 -10.85 -2.41
CA LEU A 150 0.71 -9.55 -2.36
C LEU A 150 2.07 -9.62 -1.65
N ALA A 151 2.19 -10.40 -0.57
CA ALA A 151 3.45 -10.60 0.13
C ALA A 151 4.51 -11.26 -0.75
N THR A 152 4.14 -12.30 -1.52
CA THR A 152 5.02 -12.91 -2.53
C THR A 152 5.51 -11.87 -3.54
N GLU A 153 4.63 -10.99 -3.98
CA GLU A 153 5.00 -9.93 -4.92
C GLU A 153 5.90 -8.86 -4.30
N ILE A 154 5.68 -8.52 -3.04
CA ILE A 154 6.58 -7.65 -2.26
C ILE A 154 7.98 -8.26 -2.24
N GLU A 155 8.12 -9.55 -1.91
CA GLU A 155 9.43 -10.23 -1.89
C GLU A 155 10.13 -10.17 -3.25
N ARG A 156 9.39 -10.33 -4.35
CA ARG A 156 9.93 -10.17 -5.71
C ARG A 156 10.42 -8.74 -5.98
N LEU A 157 9.73 -7.73 -5.45
CA LEU A 157 10.08 -6.33 -5.66
C LEU A 157 11.23 -5.83 -4.78
N ARG A 158 11.50 -6.49 -3.64
CA ARG A 158 12.54 -6.09 -2.67
C ARG A 158 13.91 -5.78 -3.27
N PRO A 159 14.45 -6.56 -4.22
CA PRO A 159 15.80 -6.31 -4.76
C PRO A 159 15.91 -5.00 -5.56
N HIS A 160 14.79 -4.42 -6.01
CA HIS A 160 14.81 -3.31 -6.97
C HIS A 160 14.91 -1.92 -6.31
N ALA A 161 14.58 -1.78 -5.02
CA ALA A 161 14.67 -0.51 -4.32
C ALA A 161 14.69 -0.63 -2.78
N ALA A 162 15.27 0.38 -2.13
CA ALA A 162 15.16 0.57 -0.69
C ALA A 162 13.76 1.10 -0.34
N VAL A 163 12.89 0.19 0.11
CA VAL A 163 11.48 0.46 0.42
C VAL A 163 11.18 0.07 1.86
N ALA A 164 10.45 0.92 2.56
CA ALA A 164 9.76 0.57 3.80
C ALA A 164 8.48 -0.19 3.43
N TRP A 165 8.59 -1.52 3.35
CA TRP A 165 7.49 -2.42 3.00
C TRP A 165 6.43 -2.47 4.10
N VAL A 166 5.16 -2.52 3.70
CA VAL A 166 4.05 -2.78 4.60
C VAL A 166 4.08 -4.25 5.00
N ALA A 167 3.94 -4.53 6.29
CA ALA A 167 3.84 -5.91 6.76
C ALA A 167 2.61 -6.61 6.14
N PRO A 168 2.68 -7.90 5.76
CA PRO A 168 1.55 -8.59 5.12
C PRO A 168 0.23 -8.45 5.87
N ALA A 169 0.25 -8.59 7.20
CA ALA A 169 -0.93 -8.44 8.06
C ALA A 169 -1.55 -7.03 8.03
N ASN A 170 -0.80 -6.02 7.59
CA ASN A 170 -1.22 -4.64 7.52
C ASN A 170 -1.68 -4.22 6.11
N LEU A 171 -1.69 -5.12 5.12
CA LEU A 171 -2.16 -4.81 3.77
C LEU A 171 -3.68 -4.63 3.76
N HIS A 172 -4.13 -3.46 3.31
CA HIS A 172 -5.54 -3.07 3.27
C HIS A 172 -5.78 -2.00 2.21
N VAL A 173 -7.04 -1.76 1.87
CA VAL A 173 -7.47 -0.60 1.08
C VAL A 173 -7.90 0.50 2.05
N THR A 174 -7.22 1.65 2.02
CA THR A 174 -7.62 2.78 2.89
C THR A 174 -8.72 3.59 2.23
N LEU A 175 -9.82 3.86 2.95
CA LEU A 175 -10.89 4.75 2.50
C LEU A 175 -10.70 6.17 3.03
N LYS A 176 -10.36 6.30 4.32
CA LYS A 176 -10.15 7.61 4.95
C LYS A 176 -9.13 7.56 6.08
N PHE A 177 -8.21 8.52 6.11
CA PHE A 177 -7.39 8.75 7.31
C PHE A 177 -8.10 9.72 8.24
N LEU A 178 -8.22 9.36 9.53
CA LEU A 178 -8.78 10.23 10.58
C LEU A 178 -7.68 10.95 11.36
N GLY A 179 -6.44 10.45 11.29
CA GLY A 179 -5.32 11.03 12.02
C GLY A 179 -5.39 10.69 13.50
N GLN A 180 -4.93 11.62 14.35
CA GLN A 180 -5.02 11.48 15.81
C GLN A 180 -6.42 11.91 16.26
N ILE A 181 -7.11 11.03 16.98
CA ILE A 181 -8.45 11.27 17.53
C ILE A 181 -8.47 10.95 19.02
N ASP A 182 -9.36 11.60 19.75
CA ASP A 182 -9.73 11.17 21.10
C ASP A 182 -10.38 9.78 21.01
N GLU A 183 -9.92 8.84 21.84
CA GLU A 183 -10.48 7.49 21.93
C GLU A 183 -11.99 7.51 22.25
N ALA A 184 -12.46 8.50 23.01
CA ALA A 184 -13.89 8.68 23.31
C ALA A 184 -14.74 9.00 22.05
N ARG A 185 -14.13 9.46 20.95
CA ARG A 185 -14.83 9.71 19.68
C ARG A 185 -15.00 8.45 18.84
N ALA A 186 -14.27 7.37 19.12
CA ALA A 186 -14.29 6.16 18.29
C ALA A 186 -15.70 5.51 18.17
N PRO A 187 -16.53 5.43 19.23
CA PRO A 187 -17.89 4.90 19.11
C PRO A 187 -18.77 5.72 18.16
N GLY A 188 -18.77 7.05 18.29
CA GLY A 188 -19.55 7.93 17.41
C GLY A 188 -19.12 7.86 15.94
N VAL A 189 -17.81 7.68 15.69
CA VAL A 189 -17.31 7.38 14.34
C VAL A 189 -17.84 6.04 13.86
N ALA A 190 -17.78 4.99 14.67
CA ALA A 190 -18.26 3.67 14.29
C ALA A 190 -19.75 3.65 13.91
N ASP A 191 -20.60 4.40 14.63
CA ASP A 191 -22.03 4.49 14.33
C ASP A 191 -22.33 5.28 13.05
N ALA A 192 -21.58 6.34 12.79
CA ALA A 192 -21.66 7.07 11.53
C ALA A 192 -21.23 6.17 10.34
N LEU A 193 -20.14 5.42 10.49
CA LEU A 193 -19.68 4.47 9.48
C LEU A 193 -20.72 3.38 9.22
N ARG A 194 -21.36 2.85 10.27
CA ARG A 194 -22.43 1.84 10.14
C ARG A 194 -23.59 2.36 9.32
N SER A 195 -24.05 3.58 9.62
CA SER A 195 -25.17 4.23 8.95
C SER A 195 -24.86 4.55 7.48
N ALA A 196 -23.63 5.00 7.18
CA ALA A 196 -23.18 5.26 5.82
C ALA A 196 -23.05 3.95 5.03
N SER A 197 -22.40 2.93 5.59
CA SER A 197 -22.12 1.65 4.92
C SER A 197 -23.39 0.88 4.59
N ALA A 198 -24.42 0.94 5.44
CA ALA A 198 -25.70 0.27 5.21
C ALA A 198 -26.45 0.76 3.95
N ARG A 199 -26.05 1.91 3.36
CA ARG A 199 -26.63 2.44 2.12
C ARG A 199 -25.97 1.89 0.86
N HIS A 200 -24.87 1.16 1.00
CA HIS A 200 -24.13 0.58 -0.11
C HIS A 200 -24.31 -0.94 -0.10
N ARG A 201 -24.62 -1.53 -1.26
CA ARG A 201 -24.63 -2.99 -1.44
C ARG A 201 -23.20 -3.52 -1.45
N ALA A 202 -22.98 -4.73 -0.95
CA ALA A 202 -21.70 -5.41 -1.12
C ALA A 202 -21.35 -5.63 -2.61
N PHE A 203 -20.07 -5.59 -2.94
CA PHE A 203 -19.57 -5.72 -4.32
C PHE A 203 -18.17 -6.37 -4.37
N ASP A 204 -17.79 -6.87 -5.55
CA ASP A 204 -16.48 -7.48 -5.78
C ASP A 204 -15.61 -6.64 -6.70
N LEU A 205 -14.34 -6.47 -6.35
CA LEU A 205 -13.34 -5.79 -7.19
C LEU A 205 -12.23 -6.75 -7.59
N ALA A 206 -11.69 -6.60 -8.80
CA ALA A 206 -10.47 -7.29 -9.18
C ALA A 206 -9.24 -6.52 -8.66
N LEU A 207 -8.30 -7.23 -8.03
CA LEU A 207 -7.04 -6.69 -7.55
C LEU A 207 -5.95 -7.08 -8.55
N ARG A 208 -5.50 -6.11 -9.35
CA ARG A 208 -4.65 -6.33 -10.52
C ARG A 208 -3.63 -5.23 -10.71
N GLY A 209 -2.52 -5.64 -11.30
CA GLY A 209 -1.44 -4.74 -11.68
C GLY A 209 -0.73 -4.12 -10.49
N LEU A 210 0.37 -3.47 -10.82
CA LEU A 210 1.22 -2.74 -9.89
C LEU A 210 1.43 -1.34 -10.41
N GLY A 211 1.69 -0.43 -9.50
CA GLY A 211 1.97 0.94 -9.86
C GLY A 211 2.71 1.69 -8.78
N ALA A 212 2.89 2.99 -9.03
CA ALA A 212 3.51 3.87 -8.08
C ALA A 212 2.98 5.29 -8.14
N PHE A 213 2.96 5.96 -6.98
CA PHE A 213 2.69 7.40 -6.88
C PHE A 213 3.96 8.19 -6.58
N PRO A 214 4.09 9.43 -7.09
CA PRO A 214 3.20 10.05 -8.09
C PRO A 214 3.42 9.48 -9.51
N SER A 215 4.56 8.85 -9.78
CA SER A 215 4.85 8.19 -11.05
C SER A 215 5.82 7.01 -10.87
N PRO A 216 5.81 6.02 -11.79
CA PRO A 216 6.81 4.93 -11.80
C PRO A 216 8.25 5.41 -11.98
N THR A 217 8.46 6.57 -12.59
CA THR A 217 9.79 7.14 -12.83
C THR A 217 10.42 7.76 -11.58
N ARG A 218 9.60 8.19 -10.61
CA ARG A 218 10.06 8.76 -9.34
C ARG A 218 9.12 8.32 -8.21
N PRO A 219 9.10 7.02 -7.89
CA PRO A 219 8.10 6.45 -7.00
C PRO A 219 8.39 6.85 -5.56
N ARG A 220 7.33 7.27 -4.86
CA ARG A 220 7.31 7.46 -3.39
C ARG A 220 6.49 6.37 -2.71
N VAL A 221 5.43 5.90 -3.34
CA VAL A 221 4.56 4.83 -2.85
C VAL A 221 4.44 3.79 -3.94
N LEU A 222 4.63 2.52 -3.59
CA LEU A 222 4.34 1.37 -4.44
C LEU A 222 2.99 0.78 -4.03
N TRP A 223 2.18 0.38 -5.01
CA TRP A 223 0.83 -0.09 -4.75
C TRP A 223 0.38 -1.18 -5.74
N ALA A 224 -0.64 -1.94 -5.34
CA ALA A 224 -1.43 -2.82 -6.20
C ALA A 224 -2.81 -2.19 -6.44
N GLY A 225 -3.31 -2.24 -7.69
CA GLY A 225 -4.51 -1.51 -8.11
C GLY A 225 -5.78 -2.33 -7.95
N LEU A 226 -6.91 -1.68 -7.67
CA LEU A 226 -8.23 -2.30 -7.77
C LEU A 226 -8.96 -1.73 -8.99
N GLU A 227 -9.54 -2.62 -9.80
CA GLU A 227 -10.40 -2.28 -10.93
C GLU A 227 -11.78 -1.90 -10.40
N ASP A 228 -12.05 -0.59 -10.28
CA ASP A 228 -13.32 -0.01 -9.79
C ASP A 228 -14.04 0.74 -10.93
N ASP A 229 -14.23 0.08 -12.08
CA ASP A 229 -14.79 0.71 -13.29
C ASP A 229 -16.21 1.25 -13.08
N ALA A 230 -16.98 0.60 -12.20
CA ALA A 230 -18.32 1.03 -11.81
C ALA A 230 -18.32 2.16 -10.74
N GLY A 231 -17.15 2.51 -10.18
CA GLY A 231 -16.99 3.54 -9.16
C GLY A 231 -17.64 3.22 -7.81
N ALA A 232 -17.89 1.94 -7.51
CA ALA A 232 -18.58 1.53 -6.29
C ALA A 232 -17.74 1.79 -5.04
N LEU A 233 -16.43 1.55 -5.12
CA LEU A 233 -15.51 1.81 -4.01
C LEU A 233 -15.23 3.30 -3.85
N ALA A 234 -15.10 4.03 -4.95
CA ALA A 234 -15.00 5.49 -4.91
C ALA A 234 -16.24 6.13 -4.24
N ALA A 235 -17.45 5.70 -4.64
CA ALA A 235 -18.68 6.18 -4.03
C ALA A 235 -18.78 5.84 -2.53
N LEU A 236 -18.33 4.65 -2.13
CA LEU A 236 -18.24 4.27 -0.72
C LEU A 236 -17.23 5.16 0.04
N ALA A 237 -16.05 5.39 -0.53
CA ALA A 237 -15.03 6.25 0.09
C ALA A 237 -15.55 7.69 0.27
N ASP A 238 -16.26 8.24 -0.72
CA ASP A 238 -16.88 9.56 -0.66
C ASP A 238 -17.98 9.65 0.41
N ALA A 239 -18.81 8.61 0.54
CA ALA A 239 -19.84 8.54 1.59
C ALA A 239 -19.22 8.48 2.99
N ILE A 240 -18.12 7.71 3.16
CA ILE A 240 -17.35 7.68 4.41
C ILE A 240 -16.69 9.04 4.68
N ASP A 241 -16.13 9.69 3.67
CA ASP A 241 -15.58 11.04 3.81
C ASP A 241 -16.64 12.06 4.23
N ALA A 242 -17.85 11.92 3.70
CA ALA A 242 -18.98 12.75 4.07
C ALA A 242 -19.44 12.60 5.51
N CYS A 243 -19.72 11.37 5.95
CA CYS A 243 -20.18 11.15 7.31
C CYS A 243 -19.10 11.55 8.34
N CYS A 244 -17.82 11.31 8.04
CA CYS A 244 -16.74 11.79 8.89
C CYS A 244 -16.60 13.33 8.85
N GLY A 245 -16.89 13.96 7.71
CA GLY A 245 -16.97 15.42 7.59
C GLY A 245 -17.99 16.04 8.53
N GLU A 246 -19.18 15.43 8.66
CA GLU A 246 -20.24 15.84 9.59
C GLU A 246 -19.80 15.74 11.06
N LEU A 247 -18.89 14.82 11.37
CA LEU A 247 -18.26 14.68 12.68
C LEU A 247 -17.08 15.65 12.90
N GLY A 248 -16.80 16.56 11.95
CA GLY A 248 -15.74 17.55 12.04
C GLY A 248 -14.36 17.06 11.60
N PHE A 249 -14.26 15.93 10.91
CA PHE A 249 -12.99 15.52 10.27
C PHE A 249 -12.79 16.25 8.93
N PRO A 250 -11.58 16.73 8.61
CA PRO A 250 -11.33 17.35 7.31
C PRO A 250 -11.68 16.41 6.15
N ARG A 251 -12.33 16.96 5.12
CA ARG A 251 -12.61 16.27 3.84
C ARG A 251 -11.31 16.02 3.07
N GLU A 252 -11.22 14.91 2.36
CA GLU A 252 -10.10 14.69 1.44
C GLU A 252 -10.29 15.55 0.18
N THR A 253 -9.20 16.16 -0.30
CA THR A 253 -9.24 17.07 -1.46
C THR A 253 -8.75 16.43 -2.73
N ARG A 254 -8.05 15.30 -2.61
CA ARG A 254 -7.52 14.55 -3.74
C ARG A 254 -8.55 13.52 -4.21
N PRO A 255 -8.63 13.24 -5.52
CA PRO A 255 -9.44 12.15 -6.03
C PRO A 255 -9.07 10.84 -5.35
N PHE A 256 -10.09 10.05 -5.01
CA PHE A 256 -9.88 8.71 -4.50
C PHE A 256 -9.17 7.84 -5.55
N ALA A 257 -8.18 7.07 -5.11
CA ALA A 257 -7.50 6.09 -5.95
C ALA A 257 -7.64 4.73 -5.28
N ALA A 258 -8.28 3.78 -5.97
CA ALA A 258 -8.53 2.44 -5.44
C ALA A 258 -7.23 1.61 -5.46
N HIS A 259 -6.53 1.53 -4.32
CA HIS A 259 -5.24 0.86 -4.24
C HIS A 259 -4.95 0.23 -2.88
N VAL A 260 -4.10 -0.79 -2.89
CA VAL A 260 -3.43 -1.35 -1.70
C VAL A 260 -2.00 -0.81 -1.67
N THR A 261 -1.61 -0.10 -0.61
CA THR A 261 -0.23 0.34 -0.45
C THR A 261 0.68 -0.84 -0.09
N LEU A 262 1.70 -1.10 -0.92
CA LEU A 262 2.69 -2.16 -0.69
C LEU A 262 3.90 -1.66 0.10
N GLY A 263 4.30 -0.41 -0.11
CA GLY A 263 5.47 0.14 0.55
C GLY A 263 5.76 1.58 0.16
N ARG A 264 6.63 2.22 0.96
CA ARG A 264 7.07 3.61 0.74
C ARG A 264 8.57 3.64 0.44
N VAL A 265 8.93 4.21 -0.70
CA VAL A 265 10.32 4.28 -1.15
C VAL A 265 11.08 5.29 -0.28
N ARG A 266 12.19 4.87 0.34
CA ARG A 266 12.98 5.73 1.23
C ARG A 266 13.72 6.82 0.46
N GLU A 267 14.25 6.46 -0.71
CA GLU A 267 15.00 7.35 -1.59
C GLU A 267 14.37 7.35 -2.99
N PRO A 268 13.47 8.32 -3.28
CA PRO A 268 12.76 8.42 -4.56
C PRO A 268 13.66 8.93 -5.69
N THR A 269 14.61 8.10 -6.12
CA THR A 269 15.47 8.34 -7.28
C THR A 269 14.90 7.65 -8.53
N ARG A 270 15.37 8.05 -9.72
CA ARG A 270 15.01 7.34 -10.97
C ARG A 270 15.60 5.93 -10.91
N ARG A 271 14.74 4.92 -10.98
CA ARG A 271 15.12 3.49 -10.98
C ARG A 271 14.40 2.75 -12.12
N PRO A 272 14.98 2.71 -13.33
CA PRO A 272 14.36 2.04 -14.49
C PRO A 272 13.97 0.59 -14.20
N GLN A 273 14.82 -0.17 -13.51
CA GLN A 273 14.58 -1.57 -13.17
C GLN A 273 13.35 -1.76 -12.28
N LEU A 274 13.05 -0.81 -11.40
CA LEU A 274 11.83 -0.84 -10.60
C LEU A 274 10.61 -0.56 -11.48
N GLY A 275 10.71 0.39 -12.42
CA GLY A 275 9.63 0.66 -13.39
C GLY A 275 9.30 -0.56 -14.24
N GLU A 276 10.31 -1.26 -14.76
CA GLU A 276 10.16 -2.52 -15.50
C GLU A 276 9.54 -3.63 -14.63
N ALA A 277 10.00 -3.76 -13.39
CA ALA A 277 9.45 -4.73 -12.46
C ALA A 277 7.96 -4.46 -12.13
N LEU A 278 7.54 -3.20 -12.07
CA LEU A 278 6.14 -2.81 -11.85
C LEU A 278 5.27 -2.98 -13.10
N ALA A 279 5.84 -2.86 -14.30
CA ALA A 279 5.10 -2.97 -15.55
C ALA A 279 4.59 -4.38 -15.88
N ARG A 280 5.05 -5.39 -15.13
CA ARG A 280 4.61 -6.78 -15.29
C ARG A 280 3.12 -6.90 -14.95
N PRO A 281 2.28 -7.44 -15.83
CA PRO A 281 0.90 -7.79 -15.48
C PRO A 281 0.87 -8.84 -14.38
N VAL A 282 0.06 -8.61 -13.34
CA VAL A 282 -0.17 -9.55 -12.24
C VAL A 282 -1.64 -9.51 -11.90
N ASP A 283 -2.27 -10.68 -11.76
CA ASP A 283 -3.62 -10.84 -11.25
C ASP A 283 -3.54 -11.47 -9.85
N PHE A 284 -3.97 -10.73 -8.84
CA PHE A 284 -3.97 -11.22 -7.47
C PHE A 284 -5.27 -11.95 -7.13
N GLY A 285 -6.36 -11.72 -7.88
CA GLY A 285 -7.69 -12.27 -7.62
C GLY A 285 -8.74 -11.19 -7.36
N ARG A 286 -9.81 -11.54 -6.64
CA ARG A 286 -10.94 -10.64 -6.35
C ARG A 286 -11.08 -10.39 -4.85
N VAL A 287 -11.38 -9.15 -4.50
CA VAL A 287 -11.71 -8.71 -3.14
C VAL A 287 -13.22 -8.53 -3.03
N ALA A 288 -13.85 -9.28 -2.14
CA ALA A 288 -15.23 -9.05 -1.75
C ALA A 288 -15.31 -7.92 -0.71
N VAL A 289 -15.93 -6.80 -1.09
CA VAL A 289 -16.14 -5.64 -0.23
C VAL A 289 -17.51 -5.77 0.42
N ALA A 290 -17.54 -6.41 1.60
CA ALA A 290 -18.77 -6.66 2.36
C ALA A 290 -18.87 -5.82 3.65
N ARG A 291 -17.77 -5.18 4.08
CA ARG A 291 -17.74 -4.33 5.27
C ARG A 291 -16.60 -3.32 5.21
N VAL A 292 -16.74 -2.23 5.95
CA VAL A 292 -15.63 -1.31 6.26
C VAL A 292 -15.26 -1.42 7.73
N SER A 293 -13.99 -1.17 8.03
CA SER A 293 -13.40 -1.34 9.35
C SER A 293 -12.82 -0.02 9.83
N LEU A 294 -13.18 0.39 11.05
CA LEU A 294 -12.48 1.43 11.79
C LEU A 294 -11.25 0.81 12.43
N MET A 295 -10.08 1.32 12.08
CA MET A 295 -8.79 0.75 12.47
C MET A 295 -8.04 1.70 13.39
N ARG A 296 -7.41 1.16 14.44
CA ARG A 296 -6.41 1.82 15.28
C ARG A 296 -5.01 1.50 14.75
N SER A 297 -4.12 2.50 14.78
CA SER A 297 -2.72 2.39 14.37
C SER A 297 -1.78 2.74 15.50
N GLU A 298 -1.05 1.74 16.00
CA GLU A 298 -0.05 1.92 17.04
C GLU A 298 1.35 1.84 16.45
N LEU A 299 2.09 2.95 16.49
CA LEU A 299 3.44 3.00 15.97
C LEU A 299 4.41 2.43 17.02
N SER A 300 5.29 1.54 16.58
CA SER A 300 6.41 1.05 17.39
C SER A 300 7.71 1.08 16.58
N PRO A 301 8.88 0.99 17.23
CA PRO A 301 10.17 0.85 16.53
C PRO A 301 10.22 -0.36 15.58
N ARG A 302 9.40 -1.39 15.83
CA ARG A 302 9.30 -2.60 14.99
C ARG A 302 8.30 -2.46 13.84
N GLY A 303 7.66 -1.30 13.69
CA GLY A 303 6.62 -1.05 12.71
C GLY A 303 5.26 -0.75 13.37
N ALA A 304 4.27 -0.46 12.53
CA ALA A 304 2.91 -0.21 13.00
C ALA A 304 2.16 -1.52 13.28
N ARG A 305 1.41 -1.56 14.38
CA ARG A 305 0.39 -2.59 14.65
C ARG A 305 -0.99 -2.00 14.43
N TYR A 306 -1.84 -2.74 13.71
CA TYR A 306 -3.22 -2.36 13.46
C TYR A 306 -4.18 -3.27 14.21
N SER A 307 -5.21 -2.67 14.80
CA SER A 307 -6.32 -3.39 15.43
C SER A 307 -7.64 -2.83 14.92
N GLU A 308 -8.61 -3.72 14.70
CA GLU A 308 -9.97 -3.34 14.30
C GLU A 308 -10.74 -2.90 15.55
N LEU A 309 -11.21 -1.65 15.57
CA LEU A 309 -12.03 -1.10 16.65
C LEU A 309 -13.51 -1.42 16.44
N ALA A 310 -13.97 -1.35 15.19
CA ALA A 310 -15.35 -1.65 14.82
C ALA A 310 -15.44 -2.06 13.35
N ALA A 311 -16.37 -2.97 13.06
CA ALA A 311 -16.74 -3.37 11.71
C ALA A 311 -18.15 -2.87 11.38
N SER A 312 -18.32 -2.30 10.19
CA SER A 312 -19.59 -1.80 9.66
C SER A 312 -19.93 -2.56 8.37
N PRO A 313 -20.92 -3.47 8.40
CA PRO A 313 -21.30 -4.22 7.22
C PRO A 313 -21.95 -3.31 6.16
N LEU A 314 -21.73 -3.65 4.90
CA LEU A 314 -22.52 -3.16 3.78
C LEU A 314 -23.85 -3.92 3.72
N ALA A 315 -24.83 -3.37 3.00
CA ALA A 315 -26.11 -4.05 2.79
C ALA A 315 -25.90 -5.37 2.03
N VAL A 316 -26.50 -6.44 2.57
CA VAL A 316 -26.59 -7.74 1.89
C VAL A 316 -27.58 -7.61 0.73
N GLN A 317 -27.30 -8.32 -0.36
CA GLN A 317 -28.11 -8.29 -1.59
C GLN A 317 -29.56 -8.73 -1.37
#